data_AF-A0A094IVW4-F1
#
_entry.id   AF-A0A094IVW4-F1
#
_cell.length_a   1.000
_cell.length_b   1.000
_cell.length_c   1.000
_cell.angle_alpha   90.00
_cell.angle_beta   90.00
_cell.angle_gamma   90.00
#
_symmetry.space_group_name_H-M   'P 1'
#
loop_
_entity.id
_entity.type
_entity.pdbx_description
1 polymer ?
#
loop_
_entity_poly.entity_id
_entity_poly.type
_entity_poly.pdbx_seq_one_letter_code
_entity_poly.pdbx_strand_id
1 'polypeptide(L)'
;MSDKEKVVLAAGDFSKALRGEIKLPVGEVLQRSWEITLRALPIMLAGLILLILVNAVATAILENWFPVDETDPEPFNVVISYFISIVVVAPFSGILIYLGILNAGDIKPGFADFGRALSRAPQVILTTLYPAVLMGIVVVLALLLGAISPALSMAVIVAVGIYIQLSFILAVPLVLDRNMVPHRACLASILIINKQMLPVFAVYMILLLIVIISMLPLFLGLIFTLPMTFNVTGVIYNTLIGVQQDRLTAAGNDADDDV
;
A
#
# COMPACT_ATOMS: atom_id res chain seq x y z
N MET A 1 22.51 -29.82 -2.42
CA MET A 1 21.53 -28.77 -2.80
C MET A 1 20.52 -28.73 -1.67
N SER A 2 20.68 -27.78 -0.73
CA SER A 2 19.87 -27.75 0.49
C SER A 2 18.41 -27.49 0.11
N ASP A 3 17.49 -28.34 0.57
CA ASP A 3 16.08 -27.98 0.66
C ASP A 3 16.02 -26.70 1.49
N LYS A 4 15.80 -25.56 0.84
CA LYS A 4 15.44 -24.34 1.56
C LYS A 4 14.02 -24.55 2.02
N GLU A 5 13.87 -24.91 3.28
CA GLU A 5 12.58 -24.97 3.97
C GLU A 5 11.83 -23.66 3.66
N LYS A 6 10.67 -23.77 2.99
CA LYS A 6 9.88 -22.60 2.61
C LYS A 6 9.53 -21.85 3.88
N VAL A 7 9.81 -20.54 3.94
CA VAL A 7 9.37 -19.74 5.07
C VAL A 7 7.85 -19.62 4.99
N VAL A 8 7.16 -20.25 5.94
CA VAL A 8 5.71 -20.20 6.08
C VAL A 8 5.40 -19.44 7.36
N LEU A 9 4.97 -18.18 7.20
CA LEU A 9 4.43 -17.40 8.31
C LEU A 9 2.98 -17.83 8.54
N ALA A 10 2.67 -18.24 9.77
CA ALA A 10 1.30 -18.55 10.15
C ALA A 10 0.41 -17.32 10.01
N ALA A 11 -0.83 -17.52 9.56
CA ALA A 11 -1.82 -16.47 9.50
C ALA A 11 -2.12 -15.93 10.92
N GLY A 12 -2.24 -14.61 11.01
CA GLY A 12 -2.54 -13.92 12.26
C GLY A 12 -4.00 -14.02 12.70
N ASP A 13 -4.33 -13.27 13.74
CA ASP A 13 -5.68 -13.15 14.27
C ASP A 13 -5.95 -11.68 14.58
N PHE A 14 -7.02 -11.15 13.99
CA PHE A 14 -7.39 -9.75 14.10
C PHE A 14 -7.54 -9.26 15.56
N SER A 15 -8.11 -10.09 16.44
CA SER A 15 -8.33 -9.73 17.84
C SER A 15 -7.03 -9.71 18.63
N LYS A 16 -6.15 -10.69 18.39
CA LYS A 16 -4.80 -10.72 18.97
C LYS A 16 -3.93 -9.57 18.47
N ALA A 17 -4.04 -9.19 17.19
CA ALA A 17 -3.34 -8.05 16.61
C ALA A 17 -3.73 -6.73 17.29
N LEU A 18 -5.03 -6.51 17.55
CA LEU A 18 -5.52 -5.34 18.28
C LEU A 18 -4.96 -5.23 19.70
N ARG A 19 -4.69 -6.38 20.34
CA ARG A 19 -4.06 -6.44 21.67
C ARG A 19 -2.53 -6.38 21.62
N GLY A 20 -1.91 -6.41 20.43
CA GLY A 20 -0.46 -6.41 20.26
C GLY A 20 0.21 -7.73 20.63
N GLU A 21 -0.54 -8.83 20.62
CA GLU A 21 -0.04 -10.17 21.02
C GLU A 21 0.72 -10.88 19.89
N ILE A 22 0.61 -10.40 18.66
CA ILE A 22 1.31 -10.95 17.50
C ILE A 22 2.55 -10.10 17.24
N LYS A 23 3.71 -10.77 17.14
CA LYS A 23 4.98 -10.13 16.81
C LYS A 23 5.26 -10.26 15.32
N LEU A 24 5.83 -9.22 14.74
CA LEU A 24 6.22 -9.18 13.33
C LEU A 24 7.72 -9.49 13.15
N PRO A 25 8.12 -10.69 12.70
CA PRO A 25 9.51 -11.03 12.46
C PRO A 25 10.03 -10.38 11.16
N VAL A 26 10.79 -9.28 11.29
CA VAL A 26 11.26 -8.45 10.17
C VAL A 26 11.94 -9.25 9.05
N GLY A 27 12.88 -10.14 9.40
CA GLY A 27 13.63 -10.94 8.44
C GLY A 27 12.76 -11.92 7.66
N GLU A 28 11.88 -12.64 8.36
CA GLU A 28 10.97 -13.60 7.75
C GLU A 28 9.93 -12.90 6.87
N VAL A 29 9.44 -11.72 7.26
CA VAL A 29 8.54 -10.91 6.44
C VAL A 29 9.20 -10.53 5.12
N LEU A 30 10.44 -10.04 5.14
CA LEU A 30 11.17 -9.66 3.93
C LEU A 30 11.47 -10.88 3.05
N GLN A 31 11.93 -11.98 3.64
CA GLN A 31 12.22 -13.22 2.91
C GLN A 31 10.96 -13.77 2.24
N ARG A 32 9.86 -13.87 2.99
CA ARG A 32 8.58 -14.34 2.48
C ARG A 32 8.08 -13.47 1.34
N SER A 33 8.20 -12.16 1.47
CA SER A 33 7.78 -11.21 0.43
C SER A 33 8.59 -11.36 -0.85
N TRP A 34 9.88 -11.65 -0.74
CA TRP A 34 10.75 -11.92 -1.90
C TRP A 34 10.34 -13.22 -2.61
N GLU A 35 10.14 -14.31 -1.86
CA GLU A 35 9.70 -15.61 -2.41
C GLU A 35 8.37 -15.50 -3.15
N ILE A 36 7.41 -14.82 -2.54
CA ILE A 36 6.11 -14.51 -3.17
C ILE A 36 6.29 -13.72 -4.46
N THR A 37 7.15 -12.69 -4.44
CA THR A 37 7.36 -11.80 -5.58
C THR A 37 7.89 -12.54 -6.79
N LEU A 38 8.86 -13.44 -6.60
CA LEU A 38 9.39 -14.27 -7.69
C LEU A 38 8.32 -15.16 -8.31
N ARG A 39 7.40 -15.70 -7.50
CA ARG A 39 6.32 -16.58 -7.96
C ARG A 39 5.20 -15.82 -8.67
N ALA A 40 4.82 -14.65 -8.17
CA ALA A 40 3.69 -13.86 -8.65
C ALA A 40 4.09 -12.72 -9.59
N LEU A 41 5.35 -12.67 -10.02
CA LEU A 41 5.90 -11.53 -10.76
C LEU A 41 5.07 -11.12 -11.98
N PRO A 42 4.61 -12.02 -12.87
CA PRO A 42 3.94 -11.61 -14.10
C PRO A 42 2.63 -10.84 -13.86
N ILE A 43 1.81 -11.32 -12.92
CA ILE A 43 0.52 -10.68 -12.61
C ILE A 43 0.72 -9.38 -11.82
N MET A 44 1.73 -9.33 -10.95
CA MET A 44 2.12 -8.09 -10.27
C MET A 44 2.65 -7.05 -11.26
N LEU A 45 3.44 -7.45 -12.25
CA LEU A 45 3.92 -6.56 -13.31
C LEU A 45 2.77 -6.04 -14.17
N ALA A 46 1.78 -6.88 -14.51
CA ALA A 46 0.59 -6.42 -15.22
C ALA A 46 -0.16 -5.33 -14.43
N GLY A 47 -0.34 -5.54 -13.12
CA GLY A 47 -0.92 -4.52 -12.23
C GLY A 47 -0.08 -3.25 -12.13
N LEU A 48 1.25 -3.39 -12.07
CA LEU A 48 2.18 -2.27 -11.97
C LEU A 48 2.22 -1.44 -13.26
N ILE A 49 2.23 -2.09 -14.43
CA ILE A 49 2.16 -1.42 -15.73
C ILE A 49 0.83 -0.66 -15.84
N LEU A 50 -0.29 -1.28 -15.46
CA LEU A 50 -1.58 -0.60 -15.44
C LEU A 50 -1.56 0.63 -14.54
N LEU A 51 -1.01 0.51 -13.32
CA LEU A 51 -0.87 1.64 -12.39
C LEU A 51 -0.03 2.78 -12.99
N ILE A 52 1.11 2.46 -13.60
CA ILE A 52 1.99 3.46 -14.25
C ILE A 52 1.28 4.14 -15.41
N LEU A 53 0.59 3.38 -16.26
CA LEU A 53 -0.14 3.93 -17.42
C LEU A 53 -1.27 4.86 -16.96
N VAL A 54 -2.06 4.46 -15.96
CA VAL A 54 -3.12 5.31 -15.41
C VAL A 54 -2.54 6.56 -14.78
N ASN A 55 -1.44 6.44 -14.03
CA ASN A 55 -0.78 7.60 -13.42
C ASN A 55 -0.26 8.56 -14.50
N ALA A 56 0.37 8.06 -15.57
CA ALA A 56 0.86 8.88 -16.67
C ALA A 56 -0.28 9.61 -17.41
N VAL A 57 -1.38 8.91 -17.71
CA VAL A 57 -2.57 9.50 -18.35
C VAL A 57 -3.22 10.53 -17.43
N ALA A 58 -3.36 10.24 -16.14
CA ALA A 58 -3.93 11.16 -15.17
C ALA A 58 -3.11 12.45 -15.09
N THR A 59 -1.78 12.34 -15.01
CA THR A 59 -0.88 13.50 -14.97
C THR A 59 -0.98 14.32 -16.27
N ALA A 60 -0.96 13.68 -17.44
CA ALA A 60 -1.07 14.39 -18.72
C ALA A 60 -2.41 15.14 -18.87
N ILE A 61 -3.51 14.56 -18.39
CA ILE A 61 -4.81 15.23 -18.36
C ILE A 61 -4.78 16.39 -17.35
N LEU A 62 -4.28 16.16 -16.14
CA LEU A 62 -4.25 17.19 -15.10
C LEU A 62 -3.41 18.40 -15.50
N GLU A 63 -2.27 18.20 -16.15
CA GLU A 63 -1.39 19.27 -16.62
C GLU A 63 -2.12 20.23 -17.60
N ASN A 64 -3.04 19.70 -18.41
CA ASN A 64 -3.80 20.52 -19.36
C ASN A 64 -4.91 21.37 -18.68
N TRP A 65 -5.47 20.92 -17.56
CA TRP A 65 -6.61 21.59 -16.90
C TRP A 65 -6.20 22.39 -15.66
N PHE A 66 -5.18 21.92 -14.95
CA PHE A 66 -4.64 22.45 -13.70
C PHE A 66 -3.11 22.46 -13.77
N PRO A 67 -2.52 23.26 -14.67
CA PRO A 67 -1.07 23.30 -14.83
C PRO A 67 -0.39 23.72 -13.53
N VAL A 68 0.62 22.95 -13.13
CA VAL A 68 1.47 23.23 -11.97
C VAL A 68 2.82 23.70 -12.50
N ASP A 69 3.04 25.00 -12.51
CA ASP A 69 4.34 25.59 -12.85
C ASP A 69 5.36 25.28 -11.75
N GLU A 70 6.55 24.84 -12.12
CA GLU A 70 7.60 24.48 -11.16
C GLU A 70 8.20 25.71 -10.46
N THR A 71 8.17 26.87 -11.11
CA THR A 71 8.81 28.12 -10.66
C THR A 71 7.83 29.06 -9.97
N ASP A 72 6.57 29.06 -10.37
CA ASP A 72 5.50 29.85 -9.75
C ASP A 72 4.21 29.03 -9.61
N PRO A 73 4.19 28.02 -8.71
CA PRO A 73 3.07 27.11 -8.58
C PRO A 73 1.82 27.82 -8.05
N GLU A 74 0.74 27.80 -8.83
CA GLU A 74 -0.55 28.28 -8.37
C GLU A 74 -1.11 27.34 -7.28
N PRO A 75 -1.40 27.83 -6.06
CA PRO A 75 -1.75 26.96 -4.93
C PRO A 75 -2.99 26.09 -5.15
N PHE A 76 -4.04 26.62 -5.80
CA PHE A 76 -5.25 25.86 -6.05
C PHE A 76 -4.98 24.68 -7.02
N ASN A 77 -4.23 24.90 -8.09
CA ASN A 77 -3.84 23.88 -9.07
C ASN A 77 -3.01 22.77 -8.42
N VAL A 78 -2.05 23.12 -7.54
CA VAL A 78 -1.27 22.12 -6.79
C VAL A 78 -2.19 21.24 -5.95
N VAL A 79 -3.08 21.87 -5.17
CA VAL A 79 -3.96 21.15 -4.24
C VAL A 79 -4.97 20.29 -4.99
N ILE A 80 -5.64 20.83 -6.01
CA ILE A 80 -6.67 20.10 -6.75
C ILE A 80 -6.06 18.95 -7.56
N SER A 81 -4.90 19.16 -8.20
CA SER A 81 -4.18 18.11 -8.91
C SER A 81 -3.75 16.97 -8.00
N TYR A 82 -3.29 17.27 -6.78
CA TYR A 82 -2.95 16.26 -5.78
C TYR A 82 -4.17 15.38 -5.42
N PHE A 83 -5.31 16.00 -5.09
CA PHE A 83 -6.51 15.26 -4.71
C PHE A 83 -7.13 14.48 -5.87
N ILE A 84 -7.20 15.05 -7.07
CA ILE A 84 -7.68 14.32 -8.25
C ILE A 84 -6.75 13.14 -8.57
N SER A 85 -5.43 13.34 -8.49
CA SER A 85 -4.47 12.26 -8.68
C SER A 85 -4.71 11.11 -7.69
N ILE A 86 -4.96 11.40 -6.42
CA ILE A 86 -5.36 10.36 -5.44
C ILE A 86 -6.62 9.63 -5.87
N VAL A 87 -7.68 10.36 -6.23
CA VAL A 87 -8.97 9.77 -6.62
C VAL A 87 -8.81 8.84 -7.83
N VAL A 88 -7.99 9.22 -8.80
CA VAL A 88 -7.75 8.44 -10.02
C VAL A 88 -6.83 7.25 -9.78
N VAL A 89 -5.75 7.44 -9.02
CA VAL A 89 -4.68 6.44 -8.84
C VAL A 89 -5.02 5.41 -7.76
N ALA A 90 -5.72 5.81 -6.69
CA ALA A 90 -5.98 4.95 -5.53
C ALA A 90 -6.65 3.60 -5.88
N PRO A 91 -7.67 3.52 -6.76
CA PRO A 91 -8.28 2.24 -7.14
C PRO A 91 -7.29 1.26 -7.77
N PHE A 92 -6.37 1.76 -8.60
CA PHE A 92 -5.38 0.94 -9.29
C PHE A 92 -4.24 0.51 -8.37
N SER A 93 -3.86 1.36 -7.41
CA SER A 93 -2.98 0.94 -6.31
C SER A 93 -3.66 -0.14 -5.46
N GLY A 94 -4.97 -0.01 -5.23
CA GLY A 94 -5.81 -1.02 -4.56
C GLY A 94 -5.75 -2.40 -5.22
N ILE A 95 -5.63 -2.48 -6.55
CA ILE A 95 -5.42 -3.75 -7.26
C ILE A 95 -4.14 -4.41 -6.77
N LEU A 96 -3.00 -3.73 -6.82
CA LEU A 96 -1.72 -4.31 -6.41
C LEU A 96 -1.69 -4.69 -4.93
N ILE A 97 -2.31 -3.88 -4.07
CA ILE A 97 -2.49 -4.20 -2.65
C ILE A 97 -3.31 -5.48 -2.49
N TYR A 98 -4.42 -5.61 -3.22
CA TYR A 98 -5.26 -6.81 -3.20
C TYR A 98 -4.52 -8.06 -3.68
N LEU A 99 -3.79 -7.96 -4.81
CA LEU A 99 -2.93 -9.04 -5.31
C LEU A 99 -1.89 -9.44 -4.25
N GLY A 100 -1.28 -8.48 -3.57
CA GLY A 100 -0.35 -8.71 -2.48
C GLY A 100 -0.96 -9.51 -1.31
N ILE A 101 -2.21 -9.20 -0.93
CA ILE A 101 -2.96 -9.93 0.10
C ILE A 101 -3.21 -11.38 -0.33
N LEU A 102 -3.73 -11.58 -1.55
CA LEU A 102 -4.00 -12.91 -2.10
C LEU A 102 -2.72 -13.76 -2.14
N ASN A 103 -1.66 -13.18 -2.68
CA ASN A 103 -0.35 -13.82 -2.77
C ASN A 103 0.22 -14.23 -1.40
N ALA A 104 0.03 -13.39 -0.37
CA ALA A 104 0.47 -13.67 0.99
C ALA A 104 -0.32 -14.80 1.65
N GLY A 105 -1.60 -14.95 1.31
CA GLY A 105 -2.46 -16.07 1.68
C GLY A 105 -2.28 -17.33 0.83
N ASP A 106 -1.25 -17.38 -0.03
CA ASP A 106 -0.99 -18.46 -1.00
C ASP A 106 -2.11 -18.71 -2.02
N ILE A 107 -2.97 -17.72 -2.25
CA ILE A 107 -3.99 -17.73 -3.28
C ILE A 107 -3.36 -17.21 -4.57
N LYS A 108 -3.50 -17.95 -5.67
CA LYS A 108 -2.97 -17.53 -6.99
C LYS A 108 -3.93 -16.51 -7.62
N PRO A 109 -3.55 -15.23 -7.74
CA PRO A 109 -4.45 -14.24 -8.30
C PRO A 109 -4.48 -14.30 -9.83
N GLY A 110 -5.60 -13.86 -10.39
CA GLY A 110 -5.81 -13.72 -11.83
C GLY A 110 -6.36 -12.34 -12.22
N PHE A 111 -6.63 -12.13 -13.51
CA PHE A 111 -7.18 -10.85 -13.99
C PHE A 111 -8.58 -10.54 -13.47
N ALA A 112 -9.38 -11.56 -13.11
CA ALA A 112 -10.68 -11.36 -12.47
C ALA A 112 -10.55 -10.59 -11.14
N ASP A 113 -9.43 -10.75 -10.43
CA ASP A 113 -9.19 -10.07 -9.16
C ASP A 113 -8.96 -8.56 -9.33
N PHE A 114 -8.61 -8.10 -10.54
CA PHE A 114 -8.53 -6.67 -10.86
C PHE A 114 -9.92 -6.04 -10.78
N GLY A 115 -10.91 -6.68 -11.41
CA GLY A 115 -12.31 -6.25 -11.36
C GLY A 115 -12.87 -6.30 -9.93
N ARG A 116 -12.53 -7.34 -9.17
CA ARG A 116 -12.93 -7.45 -7.75
C ARG A 116 -12.36 -6.32 -6.90
N ALA A 117 -11.07 -6.00 -7.03
CA ALA A 117 -10.47 -4.87 -6.33
C ALA A 117 -11.10 -3.54 -6.78
N LEU A 118 -11.31 -3.36 -8.09
CA LEU A 118 -11.89 -2.13 -8.64
C LEU A 118 -13.36 -1.93 -8.23
N SER A 119 -14.12 -3.01 -7.98
CA SER A 119 -15.48 -2.92 -7.42
C SER A 119 -15.53 -2.22 -6.05
N ARG A 120 -14.39 -2.13 -5.36
CA ARG A 120 -14.21 -1.44 -4.07
C ARG A 120 -13.55 -0.07 -4.21
N ALA A 121 -13.45 0.46 -5.42
CA ALA A 121 -12.83 1.75 -5.70
C ALA A 121 -13.35 2.88 -4.79
N PRO A 122 -14.67 3.07 -4.57
CA PRO A 122 -15.15 4.15 -3.70
C PRO A 122 -14.61 4.04 -2.28
N GLN A 123 -14.61 2.83 -1.71
CA GLN A 123 -14.10 2.60 -0.35
C GLN A 123 -12.58 2.77 -0.28
N VAL A 124 -11.83 2.30 -1.28
CA VAL A 124 -10.38 2.47 -1.36
C VAL A 124 -10.02 3.96 -1.45
N ILE A 125 -10.69 4.73 -2.32
CA ILE A 125 -10.49 6.17 -2.46
C ILE A 125 -10.72 6.87 -1.12
N LEU A 126 -11.87 6.62 -0.49
CA LEU A 126 -12.19 7.23 0.81
C LEU A 126 -11.15 6.89 1.88
N THR A 127 -10.69 5.64 1.92
CA THR A 127 -9.65 5.20 2.86
C THR A 127 -8.29 5.86 2.60
N THR A 128 -7.89 6.03 1.35
CA THR A 128 -6.64 6.71 0.98
C THR A 128 -6.71 8.22 1.23
N LEU A 129 -7.89 8.83 1.14
CA LEU A 129 -8.07 10.26 1.42
C LEU A 129 -7.83 10.62 2.90
N TYR A 130 -8.10 9.73 3.86
CA TYR A 130 -7.84 9.98 5.28
C TYR A 130 -6.39 10.41 5.59
N PRO A 131 -5.37 9.57 5.31
CA PRO A 131 -3.99 9.96 5.56
C PRO A 131 -3.54 11.14 4.68
N ALA A 132 -4.08 11.29 3.47
CA ALA A 132 -3.75 12.41 2.59
C ALA A 132 -4.22 13.76 3.16
N VAL A 133 -5.44 13.83 3.69
CA VAL A 133 -5.96 15.04 4.35
C VAL A 133 -5.16 15.35 5.61
N LEU A 134 -4.84 14.34 6.43
CA LEU A 134 -3.98 14.52 7.61
C LEU A 134 -2.60 15.07 7.21
N MET A 135 -2.00 14.52 6.15
CA MET A 135 -0.73 15.01 5.62
C MET A 135 -0.83 16.45 5.11
N GLY A 136 -1.92 16.81 4.42
CA GLY A 136 -2.17 18.18 3.97
C GLY A 136 -2.22 19.17 5.15
N ILE A 137 -2.90 18.80 6.24
CA ILE A 137 -2.91 19.60 7.48
C ILE A 137 -1.49 19.74 8.05
N VAL A 138 -0.73 18.65 8.12
CA VAL A 138 0.66 18.66 8.62
C VAL A 138 1.53 19.57 7.78
N VAL A 139 1.41 19.52 6.45
CA VAL A 139 2.16 20.39 5.54
C VAL A 139 1.81 21.87 5.78
N VAL A 140 0.52 22.22 5.85
CA VAL A 140 0.10 23.61 6.12
C VAL A 140 0.65 24.10 7.46
N LEU A 141 0.57 23.30 8.52
CA LEU A 141 1.12 23.65 9.83
C LEU A 141 2.65 23.76 9.80
N ALA A 142 3.33 22.87 9.09
CA ALA A 142 4.78 22.91 8.97
C ALA A 142 5.27 24.10 8.14
N LEU A 143 4.51 24.59 7.15
CA LEU A 143 4.83 25.81 6.41
C LEU A 143 4.88 27.03 7.34
N LEU A 144 4.00 27.10 8.34
CA LEU A 144 4.06 28.15 9.37
C LEU A 144 5.36 28.09 10.19
N LEU A 145 5.88 26.88 10.47
CA LEU A 145 7.18 26.69 11.11
C LEU A 145 8.35 27.05 10.18
N GLY A 146 8.14 26.97 8.86
CA GLY A 146 9.14 27.32 7.84
C GLY A 146 9.58 28.77 7.91
N ALA A 147 8.72 29.68 8.39
CA ALA A 147 9.06 31.08 8.64
C ALA A 147 10.12 31.24 9.74
N ILE A 148 10.24 30.27 10.66
CA ILE A 148 11.24 30.26 11.73
C ILE A 148 12.48 29.47 11.29
N SER A 149 12.27 28.26 10.78
CA SER A 149 13.35 27.38 10.32
C SER A 149 12.86 26.45 9.21
N PRO A 150 13.32 26.65 7.96
CA PRO A 150 12.99 25.76 6.84
C PRO A 150 13.44 24.31 7.09
N ALA A 151 14.60 24.11 7.73
CA ALA A 151 15.10 22.77 8.06
C ALA A 151 14.20 22.05 9.07
N LEU A 152 13.71 22.75 10.09
CA LEU A 152 12.79 22.17 11.07
C LEU A 152 11.45 21.82 10.43
N SER A 153 10.91 22.71 9.58
CA SER A 153 9.70 22.46 8.82
C SER A 153 9.80 21.16 8.01
N MET A 154 10.89 21.01 7.24
CA MET A 154 11.12 19.80 6.46
C MET A 154 11.25 18.55 7.33
N ALA A 155 11.97 18.64 8.45
CA ALA A 155 12.12 17.51 9.38
C ALA A 155 10.78 17.05 9.96
N VAL A 156 9.88 17.98 10.31
CA VAL A 156 8.54 17.66 10.81
C VAL A 156 7.69 16.99 9.73
N ILE A 157 7.68 17.54 8.50
CA ILE A 157 6.95 16.96 7.37
C ILE A 157 7.38 15.51 7.13
N VAL A 158 8.69 15.25 7.09
CA VAL A 158 9.23 13.91 6.85
C VAL A 158 8.90 12.97 8.01
N ALA A 159 9.17 13.36 9.25
CA ALA A 159 8.97 12.50 10.41
C ALA A 159 7.49 12.13 10.61
N VAL A 160 6.60 13.12 10.55
CA VAL A 160 5.15 12.90 10.71
C VAL A 160 4.57 12.20 9.50
N GLY A 161 5.04 12.52 8.28
CA GLY A 161 4.61 11.84 7.06
C GLY A 161 4.90 10.35 7.08
N ILE A 162 6.11 9.95 7.52
CA ILE A 162 6.46 8.54 7.70
C ILE A 162 5.53 7.88 8.72
N TYR A 163 5.29 8.53 9.87
CA TYR A 163 4.40 7.98 10.90
C TYR A 163 2.98 7.78 10.37
N ILE A 164 2.40 8.77 9.67
CA ILE A 164 1.06 8.67 9.07
C ILE A 164 1.05 7.54 8.03
N GLN A 165 2.02 7.50 7.10
CA GLN A 165 2.04 6.49 6.04
C GLN A 165 2.08 5.06 6.62
N LEU A 166 2.90 4.82 7.64
CA LEU A 166 2.98 3.51 8.29
C LEU A 166 1.72 3.20 9.11
N SER A 167 1.17 4.16 9.85
CA SER A 167 -0.04 3.96 10.67
C SER A 167 -1.24 3.52 9.86
N PHE A 168 -1.32 3.93 8.59
CA PHE A 168 -2.44 3.64 7.70
C PHE A 168 -2.16 2.49 6.72
N ILE A 169 -1.02 1.81 6.82
CA ILE A 169 -0.60 0.80 5.84
C ILE A 169 -1.56 -0.39 5.71
N LEU A 170 -2.30 -0.73 6.78
CA LEU A 170 -3.30 -1.81 6.78
C LEU A 170 -4.73 -1.33 6.48
N ALA A 171 -4.96 -0.03 6.35
CA ALA A 171 -6.30 0.51 6.16
C ALA A 171 -6.93 0.03 4.85
N VAL A 172 -6.20 0.14 3.73
CA VAL A 172 -6.68 -0.35 2.42
C VAL A 172 -6.82 -1.88 2.42
N PRO A 173 -5.84 -2.67 2.92
CA PRO A 173 -6.03 -4.12 3.08
C PRO A 173 -7.29 -4.54 3.84
N LEU A 174 -7.61 -3.87 4.96
CA LEU A 174 -8.80 -4.15 5.76
C LEU A 174 -10.11 -3.87 5.00
N VAL A 175 -10.13 -2.86 4.14
CA VAL A 175 -11.30 -2.58 3.27
C VAL A 175 -11.47 -3.67 2.22
N LEU A 176 -10.36 -4.07 1.58
CA LEU A 176 -10.36 -5.01 0.47
C LEU A 176 -10.69 -6.45 0.90
N ASP A 177 -10.08 -6.93 1.98
CA ASP A 177 -10.26 -8.31 2.47
C ASP A 177 -11.45 -8.45 3.44
N ARG A 178 -11.63 -7.49 4.36
CA ARG A 178 -12.65 -7.60 5.44
C ARG A 178 -13.92 -6.79 5.19
N ASN A 179 -14.02 -6.10 4.05
CA ASN A 179 -15.17 -5.25 3.70
C ASN A 179 -15.48 -4.20 4.78
N MET A 180 -14.46 -3.70 5.48
CA MET A 180 -14.67 -2.69 6.50
C MET A 180 -15.03 -1.34 5.88
N VAL A 181 -16.11 -0.72 6.37
CA VAL A 181 -16.06 0.64 6.96
C VAL A 181 -14.78 1.49 6.76
N PRO A 182 -14.55 2.38 5.75
CA PRO A 182 -13.28 3.13 5.63
C PRO A 182 -12.73 3.72 6.93
N HIS A 183 -13.56 4.44 7.68
CA HIS A 183 -13.16 5.02 8.97
C HIS A 183 -12.77 3.97 10.02
N ARG A 184 -13.46 2.82 10.07
CA ARG A 184 -13.13 1.71 10.99
C ARG A 184 -11.83 1.04 10.58
N ALA A 185 -11.60 0.88 9.27
CA ALA A 185 -10.37 0.34 8.73
C ALA A 185 -9.15 1.22 9.08
N CYS A 186 -9.29 2.54 8.94
CA CYS A 186 -8.27 3.50 9.37
C CYS A 186 -7.95 3.39 10.86
N LEU A 187 -8.98 3.41 11.72
CA LEU A 187 -8.79 3.30 13.17
C LEU A 187 -8.14 1.96 13.55
N ALA A 188 -8.60 0.84 12.98
CA ALA A 188 -8.02 -0.46 13.23
C ALA A 188 -6.55 -0.53 12.77
N SER A 189 -6.22 0.02 11.61
CA SER A 189 -4.84 0.10 11.12
C SER A 189 -3.95 0.86 12.11
N ILE A 190 -4.38 2.02 12.58
CA ILE A 190 -3.64 2.82 13.56
C ILE A 190 -3.41 2.03 14.85
N LEU A 191 -4.47 1.40 15.39
CA LEU A 191 -4.40 0.65 16.64
C LEU A 191 -3.45 -0.53 16.55
N ILE A 192 -3.51 -1.29 15.45
CA ILE A 192 -2.67 -2.47 15.23
C ILE A 192 -1.22 -2.04 14.98
N ILE A 193 -0.98 -1.13 14.03
CA ILE A 193 0.38 -0.77 13.64
C ILE A 193 1.09 -0.02 14.76
N ASN A 194 0.42 0.79 15.58
CA ASN A 194 1.04 1.43 16.75
C ASN A 194 1.69 0.43 17.72
N LYS A 195 1.17 -0.80 17.83
CA LYS A 195 1.79 -1.86 18.64
C LYS A 195 3.03 -2.49 18.00
N GLN A 196 3.18 -2.36 16.68
CA GLN A 196 4.24 -2.97 15.87
C GLN A 196 5.02 -1.92 15.06
N MET A 197 5.02 -0.64 15.49
CA MET A 197 5.59 0.47 14.71
C MET A 197 7.04 0.25 14.37
N LEU A 198 7.85 -0.15 15.35
CA LEU A 198 9.29 -0.32 15.14
C LEU A 198 9.59 -1.49 14.18
N PRO A 199 9.00 -2.69 14.32
CA PRO A 199 9.12 -3.74 13.31
C PRO A 199 8.68 -3.31 11.91
N VAL A 200 7.52 -2.67 11.78
CA VAL A 200 6.99 -2.23 10.47
C VAL A 200 7.90 -1.17 9.85
N PHE A 201 8.36 -0.20 10.63
CA PHE A 201 9.34 0.80 10.20
C PHE A 201 10.63 0.13 9.72
N ALA A 202 11.17 -0.84 10.46
CA ALA A 202 12.37 -1.56 10.08
C ALA A 202 12.20 -2.31 8.73
N VAL A 203 11.05 -2.97 8.52
CA VAL A 203 10.73 -3.63 7.25
C VAL A 203 10.76 -2.63 6.09
N TYR A 204 10.01 -1.52 6.20
CA TYR A 204 9.95 -0.52 5.12
C TYR A 204 11.26 0.24 4.93
N MET A 205 12.05 0.42 6.00
CA MET A 205 13.36 1.05 5.90
C MET A 205 14.34 0.16 5.11
N ILE A 206 14.40 -1.14 5.42
CA ILE A 206 15.22 -2.09 4.66
C ILE A 206 14.73 -2.19 3.21
N LEU A 207 13.40 -2.23 3.01
CA LEU A 207 12.81 -2.25 1.69
C LEU A 207 13.16 -0.99 0.87
N LEU A 208 13.18 0.20 1.48
CA LEU A 208 13.62 1.43 0.82
C LEU A 208 15.07 1.33 0.34
N LEU A 209 15.97 0.80 1.19
CA LEU A 209 17.38 0.59 0.81
C LEU A 209 17.49 -0.40 -0.35
N ILE A 210 16.72 -1.48 -0.33
CA ILE A 210 16.65 -2.46 -1.42
C ILE A 210 16.19 -1.81 -2.73
N VAL A 211 15.18 -0.95 -2.69
CA VAL A 211 14.69 -0.20 -3.87
C VAL A 211 15.77 0.77 -4.39
N ILE A 212 16.45 1.49 -3.50
CA ILE A 212 17.55 2.40 -3.90
C ILE A 212 18.68 1.63 -4.59
N ILE A 213 19.12 0.52 -4.00
CA ILE A 213 20.18 -0.32 -4.58
C ILE A 213 19.73 -0.91 -5.93
N SER A 214 18.45 -1.23 -6.07
CA SER A 214 17.85 -1.77 -7.30
C SER A 214 17.85 -0.80 -8.49
N MET A 215 18.07 0.49 -8.25
CA MET A 215 18.23 1.48 -9.32
C MET A 215 19.61 1.41 -9.98
N LEU A 216 20.65 0.97 -9.26
CA LEU A 216 22.04 0.92 -9.75
C LEU A 216 22.24 0.08 -11.03
N PRO A 217 21.66 -1.14 -11.17
CA PRO A 217 21.80 -1.94 -12.39
C PRO A 217 20.85 -1.45 -13.49
N LEU A 218 20.95 -0.17 -13.89
CA LEU A 218 20.10 0.47 -14.90
C LEU A 218 18.60 0.25 -14.64
N PHE A 219 18.19 0.39 -13.37
CA PHE A 219 16.80 0.19 -12.91
C PHE A 219 16.24 -1.23 -13.08
N LEU A 220 17.03 -2.21 -13.55
CA LEU A 220 16.54 -3.59 -13.77
C LEU A 220 16.09 -4.26 -12.47
N GLY A 221 16.68 -3.90 -11.32
CA GLY A 221 16.25 -4.42 -10.03
C GLY A 221 14.82 -4.00 -9.64
N LEU A 222 14.35 -2.87 -10.15
CA LEU A 222 13.00 -2.34 -9.85
C LEU A 222 11.89 -3.26 -10.38
N ILE A 223 12.17 -4.06 -11.41
CA ILE A 223 11.24 -5.06 -11.94
C ILE A 223 10.76 -6.00 -10.83
N PHE A 224 11.64 -6.33 -9.88
CA PHE A 224 11.31 -7.21 -8.76
C PHE A 224 10.92 -6.41 -7.51
N THR A 225 11.64 -5.34 -7.20
CA THR A 225 11.48 -4.67 -5.91
C THR A 225 10.24 -3.77 -5.84
N LEU A 226 9.73 -3.25 -6.96
CA LEU A 226 8.46 -2.53 -6.97
C LEU A 226 7.27 -3.47 -6.66
N PRO A 227 7.08 -4.63 -7.34
CA PRO A 227 6.12 -5.64 -6.91
C PRO A 227 6.27 -6.08 -5.45
N MET A 228 7.51 -6.20 -4.99
CA MET A 228 7.79 -6.61 -3.61
C MET A 228 7.20 -5.62 -2.59
N THR A 229 7.13 -4.32 -2.88
CA THR A 229 6.55 -3.34 -1.96
C THR A 229 5.08 -3.63 -1.61
N PHE A 230 4.32 -4.11 -2.59
CA PHE A 230 2.92 -4.50 -2.40
C PHE A 230 2.80 -5.87 -1.71
N ASN A 231 3.65 -6.83 -2.10
CA ASN A 231 3.68 -8.15 -1.46
C ASN A 231 4.09 -8.06 0.03
N VAL A 232 5.03 -7.17 0.39
CA VAL A 232 5.38 -6.90 1.80
C VAL A 232 4.16 -6.44 2.60
N THR A 233 3.37 -5.53 2.05
CA THR A 233 2.12 -5.09 2.69
C THR A 233 1.17 -6.27 2.92
N GLY A 234 1.01 -7.14 1.91
CA GLY A 234 0.22 -8.37 2.02
C GLY A 234 0.75 -9.36 3.07
N VAL A 235 2.07 -9.53 3.18
CA VAL A 235 2.70 -10.41 4.18
C VAL A 235 2.52 -9.86 5.59
N ILE A 236 2.70 -8.55 5.80
CA ILE A 236 2.42 -7.90 7.08
C ILE A 236 0.94 -8.11 7.45
N TYR A 237 0.04 -7.89 6.49
CA TYR A 237 -1.40 -8.11 6.68
C TYR A 237 -1.72 -9.56 7.07
N ASN A 238 -1.22 -10.54 6.32
CA ASN A 238 -1.46 -11.95 6.62
C ASN A 238 -0.86 -12.38 7.97
N THR A 239 0.34 -11.87 8.31
CA THR A 239 1.02 -12.21 9.58
C THR A 239 0.27 -11.63 10.78
N LEU A 240 -0.25 -10.40 10.69
CA LEU A 240 -0.95 -9.76 11.80
C LEU A 240 -2.42 -10.16 11.87
N ILE A 241 -3.14 -10.14 10.76
CA ILE A 241 -4.61 -10.23 10.71
C ILE A 241 -5.09 -11.58 10.16
N GLY A 242 -4.32 -12.18 9.26
CA GLY A 242 -4.73 -13.35 8.47
C GLY A 242 -5.65 -12.96 7.30
N VAL A 243 -5.51 -13.65 6.16
CA VAL A 243 -6.41 -13.50 5.00
C VAL A 243 -7.69 -14.32 5.20
N GLN A 244 -8.88 -13.78 4.88
CA GLN A 244 -10.12 -14.56 4.94
C GLN A 244 -10.24 -15.50 3.73
N GLN A 245 -9.84 -16.76 3.89
CA GLN A 245 -9.91 -17.76 2.82
C GLN A 245 -11.37 -18.11 2.43
N ASP A 246 -12.31 -18.13 3.39
CA ASP A 246 -13.67 -18.65 3.18
C ASP A 246 -14.60 -17.74 2.34
N ARG A 247 -14.28 -16.44 2.20
CA ARG A 247 -15.11 -15.50 1.40
C ARG A 247 -14.62 -15.32 -0.04
N LEU A 248 -13.40 -15.73 -0.33
CA LEU A 248 -12.77 -15.56 -1.64
C LEU A 248 -13.10 -16.69 -2.62
N THR A 249 -13.51 -17.85 -2.11
CA THR A 249 -14.00 -19.02 -2.87
C THR A 249 -15.50 -18.95 -3.15
N ALA A 250 -16.32 -18.49 -2.20
CA ALA A 250 -17.77 -18.36 -2.37
C ALA A 250 -18.15 -17.39 -3.51
N ALA A 251 -17.43 -16.27 -3.66
CA ALA A 251 -17.62 -15.33 -4.77
C ALA A 251 -17.12 -15.84 -6.15
N GLY A 252 -16.61 -17.07 -6.22
CA GLY A 252 -16.30 -17.79 -7.47
C GLY A 252 -17.39 -18.77 -7.88
N ASN A 253 -18.10 -19.38 -6.91
CA ASN A 253 -19.17 -20.34 -7.19
C ASN A 253 -20.48 -19.66 -7.59
N ASP A 254 -20.79 -18.49 -7.03
CA ASP A 254 -22.01 -17.75 -7.38
C ASP A 254 -22.01 -17.21 -8.84
N ALA A 255 -20.89 -17.29 -9.56
CA ALA A 255 -20.77 -16.89 -10.97
C ALA A 255 -20.89 -18.07 -11.95
N ASP A 256 -20.77 -19.32 -11.47
CA ASP A 256 -20.89 -20.54 -12.28
C ASP A 256 -22.31 -21.17 -12.18
N ASP A 257 -23.13 -20.75 -11.20
CA ASP A 257 -24.49 -21.26 -11.01
C ASP A 257 -25.57 -20.51 -11.82
N ASP A 258 -25.19 -19.46 -12.58
CA ASP A 258 -26.08 -18.62 -13.40
C ASP A 258 -25.91 -18.84 -14.94
N VAL A 259 -25.37 -19.99 -15.38
CA VAL A 259 -25.29 -20.38 -16.81
C VAL A 259 -26.02 -21.68 -17.12
#